data_AF-A0AAV3XAQ6-F1
#
_entry.id   AF-A0AAV3XAQ6-F1
#
_cell.length_a   1.000
_cell.length_b   1.000
_cell.length_c   1.000
_cell.angle_alpha   90.00
_cell.angle_beta   90.00
_cell.angle_gamma   90.00
#
_symmetry.space_group_name_H-M   'P 1'
#
loop_
_entity.id
_entity.type
_entity.pdbx_description
1 polymer ?
#
loop_
_entity_poly.entity_id
_entity_poly.type
_entity_poly.pdbx_seq_one_letter_code
_entity_poly.pdbx_strand_id
1 'polypeptide(L)'
;MAKHKEYKSVSEFPLHTEKLSRDELEATYQNIRNTYRSLTISRGQLVRRQNETKANLITLQQKFKQTTTTLEKVNAETEKLQKSLAHSVEAQQQLKSWGNSLNEEVKDLKEQMNATTQLIEEFESVYARVSNDKGPLSVGRRLLLLLKAAHRLLNTDIKDLIPKKLPPQQSESWTEETPRAIGRDLLDNK
;
A
#
# COMPACT_ATOMS: atom_id res chain seq x y z
N MET A 1 -53.32 6.03 -10.72
CA MET A 1 -53.38 7.45 -11.10
C MET A 1 -54.30 8.18 -10.13
N ALA A 2 -53.82 9.24 -9.47
CA ALA A 2 -54.63 9.99 -8.51
C ALA A 2 -55.70 10.79 -9.26
N LYS A 3 -56.98 10.61 -8.91
CA LYS A 3 -58.07 11.42 -9.46
C LYS A 3 -57.88 12.87 -9.01
N HIS A 4 -57.68 13.79 -9.96
CA HIS A 4 -57.62 15.22 -9.66
C HIS A 4 -59.01 15.71 -9.27
N LYS A 5 -59.11 16.39 -8.14
CA LYS A 5 -60.35 17.00 -7.67
C LYS A 5 -60.48 18.36 -8.35
N GLU A 6 -61.46 18.50 -9.24
CA GLU A 6 -61.78 19.79 -9.86
C GLU A 6 -62.49 20.68 -8.83
N TYR A 7 -61.96 21.89 -8.64
CA TYR A 7 -62.54 22.88 -7.74
C TYR A 7 -63.36 23.87 -8.55
N LYS A 8 -64.67 23.94 -8.26
CA LYS A 8 -65.58 24.90 -8.88
C LYS A 8 -65.16 26.34 -8.59
N SER A 9 -65.14 27.18 -9.63
CA SER A 9 -64.85 28.61 -9.51
C SER A 9 -66.04 29.37 -8.91
N VAL A 10 -65.79 30.50 -8.25
CA VAL A 10 -66.85 31.41 -7.76
C VAL A 10 -67.67 31.99 -8.93
N SER A 11 -67.10 32.01 -10.14
CA SER A 11 -67.79 32.40 -11.38
C SER A 11 -68.82 31.37 -11.86
N GLU A 12 -68.88 30.18 -11.25
CA GLU A 12 -69.89 29.15 -11.55
C GLU A 12 -71.19 29.33 -10.72
N PHE A 13 -71.33 30.45 -10.00
CA PHE A 13 -72.58 30.76 -9.32
C PHE A 13 -73.72 30.92 -10.36
N PRO A 14 -74.95 30.46 -10.08
CA PRO A 14 -76.05 30.54 -11.04
C PRO A 14 -76.31 31.98 -11.51
N LEU A 15 -76.24 32.20 -12.83
CA LEU A 15 -76.52 33.51 -13.46
C LEU A 15 -78.00 33.91 -13.41
N HIS A 16 -78.90 32.93 -13.33
CA HIS A 16 -80.35 33.12 -13.24
C HIS A 16 -80.87 32.62 -11.90
N THR A 17 -80.61 33.38 -10.85
CA THR A 17 -81.02 33.07 -9.47
C THR A 17 -82.54 33.06 -9.27
N GLU A 18 -83.29 33.72 -10.16
CA GLU A 18 -84.75 33.83 -10.14
C GLU A 18 -85.48 32.51 -10.42
N LYS A 19 -84.80 31.54 -11.05
CA LYS A 19 -85.38 30.23 -11.40
C LYS A 19 -85.09 29.14 -10.37
N LEU A 20 -84.23 29.41 -9.39
CA LEU A 20 -83.85 28.45 -8.37
C LEU A 20 -84.64 28.68 -7.09
N SER A 21 -84.97 27.58 -6.41
CA SER A 21 -85.47 27.66 -5.05
C SER A 21 -84.40 28.20 -4.09
N ARG A 22 -84.84 28.80 -2.99
CA ARG A 22 -83.94 29.33 -1.95
C ARG A 22 -82.95 28.26 -1.45
N ASP A 23 -83.44 27.04 -1.28
CA ASP A 23 -82.65 25.92 -0.76
C ASP A 23 -81.55 25.49 -1.73
N GLU A 24 -81.81 25.49 -3.03
CA GLU A 24 -80.81 25.20 -4.07
C GLU A 24 -79.74 26.30 -4.16
N LEU A 25 -80.13 27.55 -3.96
CA LEU A 25 -79.22 28.69 -3.95
C LEU A 25 -78.32 28.68 -2.71
N GLU A 26 -78.87 28.30 -1.55
CA GLU A 26 -78.07 28.11 -0.33
C GLU A 26 -77.13 26.90 -0.47
N ALA A 27 -77.61 25.77 -1.01
CA ALA A 27 -76.79 24.59 -1.23
C ALA A 27 -75.61 24.87 -2.17
N THR A 28 -75.85 25.60 -3.27
CA THR A 28 -74.78 26.00 -4.22
C THR A 28 -73.77 26.95 -3.59
N TYR A 29 -74.24 27.96 -2.84
CA TYR A 29 -73.36 28.86 -2.08
C TYR A 29 -72.49 28.09 -1.07
N GLN A 30 -73.08 27.23 -0.25
CA GLN A 30 -72.34 26.44 0.75
C GLN A 30 -71.35 25.49 0.09
N ASN A 31 -71.68 24.91 -1.06
CA ASN A 31 -70.77 24.08 -1.83
C ASN A 31 -69.54 24.87 -2.30
N ILE A 32 -69.73 26.02 -2.95
CA ILE A 32 -68.64 26.88 -3.43
C ILE A 32 -67.78 27.39 -2.25
N ARG A 33 -68.42 27.74 -1.11
CA ARG A 33 -67.71 28.14 0.10
C ARG A 33 -66.83 27.01 0.64
N ASN A 34 -67.35 25.79 0.68
CA ASN A 34 -66.64 24.61 1.16
C ASN A 34 -65.49 24.22 0.22
N THR A 35 -65.69 24.30 -1.10
CA THR A 35 -64.62 24.03 -2.08
C THR A 35 -63.49 25.04 -1.94
N TYR A 36 -63.79 26.35 -1.86
CA TYR A 36 -62.77 27.39 -1.68
C TYR A 36 -62.00 27.25 -0.36
N ARG A 37 -62.71 26.94 0.73
CA ARG A 37 -62.08 26.66 2.03
C ARG A 37 -61.11 25.48 1.93
N SER A 38 -61.53 24.38 1.29
CA SER A 38 -60.68 23.20 1.12
C SER A 38 -59.46 23.48 0.23
N LEU A 39 -59.62 24.27 -0.83
CA LEU A 39 -58.52 24.68 -1.71
C LEU A 39 -57.50 25.54 -0.96
N THR A 40 -57.97 26.48 -0.14
CA THR A 40 -57.11 27.34 0.68
C THR A 40 -56.27 26.52 1.65
N ILE A 41 -56.89 25.55 2.33
CA ILE A 41 -56.18 24.64 3.25
C ILE A 41 -55.14 23.81 2.48
N SER A 42 -55.52 23.24 1.33
CA SER A 42 -54.60 22.44 0.51
C SER A 42 -53.41 23.26 0.01
N ARG A 43 -53.62 24.51 -0.43
CA ARG A 43 -52.54 25.42 -0.83
C ARG A 43 -51.62 25.74 0.35
N GLY A 44 -52.18 26.01 1.52
CA GLY A 44 -51.39 26.23 2.74
C GLY A 44 -50.52 25.03 3.11
N GLN A 45 -51.07 23.82 3.03
CA GLN A 45 -50.31 22.58 3.26
C GLN A 45 -49.20 22.38 2.21
N LEU A 46 -49.49 22.68 0.94
CA LEU A 46 -48.50 22.58 -0.13
C LEU A 46 -47.32 23.54 0.09
N VAL A 47 -47.60 24.80 0.44
CA VAL A 47 -46.56 25.80 0.73
C VAL A 47 -45.72 25.38 1.93
N ARG A 48 -46.34 24.83 2.99
CA ARG A 48 -45.60 24.29 4.14
C ARG A 48 -44.66 23.15 3.74
N ARG A 49 -45.17 22.15 3.02
CA ARG A 49 -44.35 21.03 2.52
C ARG A 49 -43.24 21.50 1.59
N GLN A 50 -43.50 22.50 0.75
CA GLN A 50 -42.49 23.09 -0.12
C GLN A 50 -41.36 23.74 0.71
N ASN A 51 -41.71 24.50 1.74
CA ASN A 51 -40.73 25.14 2.62
C ASN A 51 -39.93 24.11 3.43
N GLU A 52 -40.60 23.09 3.98
CA GLU A 52 -39.95 21.96 4.65
C GLU A 52 -38.97 21.23 3.72
N THR A 53 -39.39 20.96 2.48
CA THR A 53 -38.52 20.30 1.49
C THR A 53 -37.31 21.16 1.15
N LYS A 54 -37.48 22.49 0.98
CA LYS A 54 -36.37 23.42 0.75
C LYS A 54 -35.38 23.43 1.93
N ALA A 55 -35.89 23.48 3.16
CA ALA A 55 -35.04 23.43 4.36
C ALA A 55 -34.28 22.10 4.44
N ASN A 56 -34.94 20.98 4.17
CA ASN A 56 -34.33 19.66 4.12
C ASN A 56 -33.24 19.57 3.03
N LEU A 57 -33.44 20.17 1.86
CA LEU A 57 -32.42 20.21 0.81
C LEU A 57 -31.19 21.01 1.23
N ILE A 58 -31.38 22.16 1.90
CA ILE A 58 -30.26 22.96 2.40
C ILE A 58 -29.44 22.18 3.43
N THR A 59 -30.12 21.53 4.39
CA THR A 59 -29.43 20.71 5.41
C THR A 59 -28.71 19.51 4.78
N LEU A 60 -29.31 18.85 3.79
CA LEU A 60 -28.67 17.75 3.06
C LEU A 60 -27.44 18.23 2.29
N GLN A 61 -27.52 19.39 1.65
CA GLN A 61 -26.39 19.98 0.93
C GLN A 61 -25.24 20.33 1.88
N GLN A 62 -25.54 20.84 3.08
CA GLN A 62 -24.53 21.11 4.11
C GLN A 62 -23.85 19.82 4.59
N LYS A 63 -24.64 18.78 4.89
CA LYS A 63 -24.11 17.45 5.26
C LYS A 63 -23.23 16.88 4.17
N PHE A 64 -23.69 16.95 2.91
CA PHE A 64 -22.91 16.48 1.76
C PHE A 64 -21.55 17.18 1.69
N LYS A 65 -21.51 18.52 1.78
CA LYS A 65 -20.26 19.27 1.81
C LYS A 65 -19.33 18.81 2.94
N GLN A 66 -19.85 18.64 4.15
CA GLN A 66 -19.05 18.15 5.28
C GLN A 66 -18.48 16.77 4.98
N THR A 67 -19.30 15.83 4.49
CA THR A 67 -18.85 14.48 4.14
C THR A 67 -17.79 14.48 3.03
N THR A 68 -17.93 15.33 2.01
CA THR A 68 -16.91 15.48 0.97
C THR A 68 -15.59 15.98 1.55
N THR A 69 -15.61 17.00 2.42
CA THR A 69 -14.37 17.50 3.05
C THR A 69 -13.72 16.47 3.97
N THR A 70 -14.50 15.63 4.65
CA THR A 70 -13.95 14.53 5.45
C THR A 70 -13.34 13.45 4.57
N LEU A 71 -13.96 13.14 3.43
CA LEU A 71 -13.44 12.17 2.47
C LEU A 71 -12.12 12.63 1.86
N GLU A 72 -12.01 13.92 1.50
CA GLU A 72 -10.76 14.51 1.01
C GLU A 72 -9.62 14.39 2.03
N LYS A 73 -9.90 14.63 3.31
CA LYS A 73 -8.91 14.43 4.39
C LYS A 73 -8.47 12.97 4.51
N VAL A 74 -9.41 12.04 4.49
CA VAL A 74 -9.10 10.60 4.56
C VAL A 74 -8.25 10.19 3.36
N ASN A 75 -8.59 10.63 2.15
CA ASN A 75 -7.78 10.34 0.96
C ASN A 75 -6.35 10.87 1.11
N ALA A 76 -6.17 12.11 1.57
CA ALA A 76 -4.83 12.65 1.81
C ALA A 76 -4.04 11.84 2.87
N GLU A 77 -4.69 11.37 3.93
CA GLU A 77 -4.07 10.49 4.92
C GLU A 77 -3.70 9.12 4.34
N THR A 78 -4.57 8.53 3.50
CA THR A 78 -4.27 7.26 2.84
C THR A 78 -3.08 7.37 1.88
N GLU A 79 -2.96 8.46 1.11
CA GLU A 79 -1.81 8.71 0.24
C GLU A 79 -0.52 8.84 1.07
N LYS A 80 -0.58 9.54 2.22
CA LYS A 80 0.55 9.67 3.13
C LYS A 80 1.00 8.31 3.69
N LEU A 81 0.05 7.47 4.10
CA LEU A 81 0.33 6.12 4.58
C LEU A 81 0.93 5.24 3.49
N GLN A 82 0.41 5.30 2.25
CA GLN A 82 0.98 4.58 1.11
C GLN A 82 2.43 4.98 0.84
N LYS A 83 2.75 6.29 0.86
CA LYS A 83 4.13 6.78 0.73
C LYS A 83 5.03 6.27 1.86
N SER A 84 4.54 6.27 3.09
CA SER A 84 5.28 5.74 4.25
C SER A 84 5.54 4.24 4.13
N LEU A 85 4.56 3.47 3.64
CA LEU A 85 4.72 2.04 3.41
C LEU A 85 5.74 1.75 2.32
N ALA A 86 5.70 2.49 1.21
CA ALA A 86 6.68 2.37 0.13
C ALA A 86 8.10 2.61 0.66
N HIS A 87 8.31 3.66 1.45
CA HIS A 87 9.60 3.94 2.09
C HIS A 87 10.03 2.83 3.06
N SER A 88 9.09 2.26 3.83
CA SER A 88 9.40 1.14 4.73
C SER A 88 9.83 -0.12 3.97
N VAL A 89 9.20 -0.41 2.82
CA VAL A 89 9.57 -1.55 1.98
C VAL A 89 10.96 -1.35 1.37
N GLU A 90 11.26 -0.14 0.91
CA GLU A 90 12.59 0.21 0.39
C GLU A 90 13.67 0.06 1.46
N ALA A 91 13.43 0.57 2.67
CA ALA A 91 14.34 0.40 3.81
C ALA A 91 14.57 -1.07 4.15
N GLN A 92 13.51 -1.90 4.10
CA GLN A 92 13.64 -3.34 4.33
C GLN A 92 14.47 -4.03 3.24
N GLN A 93 14.33 -3.62 1.97
CA GLN A 93 15.17 -4.13 0.89
C GLN A 93 16.64 -3.75 1.08
N GLN A 94 16.92 -2.50 1.46
CA GLN A 94 18.28 -2.05 1.78
C GLN A 94 18.90 -2.86 2.92
N LEU A 95 18.14 -3.07 4.01
CA LEU A 95 18.57 -3.90 5.14
C LEU A 95 18.87 -5.34 4.72
N LYS A 96 18.04 -5.94 3.85
CA LYS A 96 18.31 -7.28 3.31
C LYS A 96 19.59 -7.31 2.47
N SER A 97 19.80 -6.33 1.59
CA SER A 97 21.03 -6.25 0.79
C SER A 97 22.27 -6.07 1.66
N TRP A 98 22.17 -5.24 2.71
CA TRP A 98 23.25 -5.03 3.66
C TRP A 98 23.54 -6.30 4.46
N GLY A 99 22.50 -7.01 4.92
CA GLY A 99 22.64 -8.31 5.57
C GLY A 99 23.32 -9.35 4.68
N ASN A 100 22.98 -9.39 3.39
CA ASN A 100 23.63 -10.29 2.43
C ASN A 100 25.10 -9.93 2.22
N SER A 101 25.43 -8.63 2.07
CA SER A 101 26.81 -8.16 1.93
C SER A 101 27.64 -8.51 3.17
N LEU A 102 27.09 -8.26 4.36
CA LEU A 102 27.76 -8.58 5.62
C LEU A 102 27.98 -10.09 5.77
N ASN A 103 27.01 -10.92 5.34
CA ASN A 103 27.14 -12.36 5.38
C ASN A 103 28.26 -12.87 4.45
N GLU A 104 28.40 -12.27 3.25
CA GLU A 104 29.51 -12.55 2.35
C GLU A 104 30.85 -12.11 2.95
N GLU A 105 30.93 -10.92 3.56
CA GLU A 105 32.16 -10.46 4.24
C GLU A 105 32.56 -11.37 5.40
N VAL A 106 31.60 -11.81 6.23
CA VAL A 106 31.83 -12.75 7.33
C VAL A 106 32.28 -14.10 6.80
N LYS A 107 31.71 -14.57 5.68
CA LYS A 107 32.13 -15.81 5.03
C LYS A 107 33.56 -15.70 4.51
N ASP A 108 33.88 -14.64 3.77
CA ASP A 108 35.23 -14.38 3.26
C ASP A 108 36.24 -14.30 4.43
N LEU A 109 35.88 -13.61 5.52
CA LEU A 109 36.72 -13.52 6.71
C LEU A 109 36.90 -14.87 7.41
N LYS A 110 35.85 -15.69 7.46
CA LYS A 110 35.92 -17.06 8.01
C LYS A 110 36.80 -17.97 7.15
N GLU A 111 36.73 -17.85 5.83
CA GLU A 111 37.61 -18.56 4.90
C GLU A 111 39.08 -18.12 5.10
N GLN A 112 39.34 -16.82 5.26
CA GLN A 112 40.66 -16.30 5.61
C GLN A 112 41.17 -16.85 6.96
N MET A 113 40.30 -16.89 7.97
CA MET A 113 40.64 -17.43 9.29
C MET A 113 40.96 -18.94 9.21
N ASN A 114 40.20 -19.71 8.44
CA ASN A 114 40.48 -21.13 8.24
C ASN A 114 41.81 -21.34 7.50
N ALA A 115 42.09 -20.55 6.45
CA ALA A 115 43.34 -20.62 5.71
C ALA A 115 44.56 -20.29 6.59
N THR A 116 44.47 -19.25 7.41
CA THR A 116 45.53 -18.89 8.37
C THR A 116 45.73 -19.97 9.44
N THR A 117 44.64 -20.56 9.93
CA THR A 117 44.70 -21.69 10.89
C THR A 117 45.42 -22.90 10.27
N GLN A 118 45.10 -23.25 9.02
CA GLN A 118 45.78 -24.33 8.30
C GLN A 118 47.27 -24.06 8.09
N LEU A 119 47.66 -22.83 7.74
CA LEU A 119 49.07 -22.46 7.63
C LEU A 119 49.83 -22.62 8.95
N ILE A 120 49.18 -22.26 10.07
CA ILE A 120 49.74 -22.44 11.42
C ILE A 120 49.90 -23.92 11.73
N GLU A 121 48.87 -24.75 11.51
CA GLU A 121 48.94 -26.20 11.70
C GLU A 121 50.02 -26.86 10.82
N GLU A 122 50.16 -26.44 9.56
CA GLU A 122 51.24 -26.88 8.68
C GLU A 122 52.61 -26.54 9.29
N PHE A 123 52.79 -25.31 9.78
CA PHE A 123 54.04 -24.88 10.42
C PHE A 123 54.34 -25.67 11.69
N GLU A 124 53.36 -25.85 12.57
CA GLU A 124 53.48 -26.65 13.80
C GLU A 124 53.85 -28.10 13.50
N SER A 125 53.26 -28.69 12.45
CA SER A 125 53.60 -30.04 12.01
C SER A 125 55.04 -30.16 11.52
N VAL A 126 55.54 -29.16 10.78
CA VAL A 126 56.95 -29.10 10.32
C VAL A 126 57.88 -28.93 11.51
N TYR A 127 57.51 -28.09 12.48
CA TYR A 127 58.24 -27.91 13.72
C TYR A 127 58.33 -29.21 14.52
N ALA A 128 57.21 -29.91 14.72
CA ALA A 128 57.15 -31.19 15.43
C ALA A 128 57.98 -32.29 14.74
N ARG A 129 58.03 -32.31 13.40
CA ARG A 129 58.91 -33.23 12.65
C ARG A 129 60.39 -32.91 12.88
N VAL A 130 60.76 -31.63 12.88
CA VAL A 130 62.13 -31.17 13.07
C VAL A 130 62.62 -31.38 14.51
N SER A 131 61.74 -31.27 15.51
CA SER A 131 62.08 -31.48 16.92
C SER A 131 62.20 -32.96 17.30
N ASN A 132 61.42 -33.85 16.67
CA ASN A 132 61.45 -35.30 16.94
C ASN A 132 62.59 -36.04 16.24
N ASP A 133 63.09 -35.53 15.11
CA ASP A 133 64.29 -36.06 14.48
C ASP A 133 65.48 -35.77 15.42
N LYS A 134 66.45 -36.68 15.63
CA LYS A 134 67.61 -36.46 16.57
C LYS A 134 68.99 -36.76 15.95
N GLY A 135 69.11 -36.81 14.63
CA GLY A 135 70.39 -37.02 13.94
C GLY A 135 71.33 -35.79 13.90
N PRO A 136 72.62 -35.89 14.28
CA PRO A 136 73.57 -34.76 14.33
C PRO A 136 73.93 -34.15 12.96
N LEU A 137 73.80 -34.91 11.86
CA LEU A 137 74.02 -34.44 10.48
C LEU A 137 72.84 -33.65 9.88
N SER A 138 71.71 -33.57 10.59
CA SER A 138 70.46 -33.01 10.04
C SER A 138 70.16 -31.57 10.48
N VAL A 139 71.00 -30.97 11.35
CA VAL A 139 70.77 -29.64 11.94
C VAL A 139 70.65 -28.53 10.87
N GLY A 140 71.54 -28.51 9.88
CA GLY A 140 71.46 -27.53 8.77
C GLY A 140 70.23 -27.72 7.88
N ARG A 141 69.82 -28.97 7.63
CA ARG A 141 68.63 -29.31 6.83
C ARG A 141 67.34 -28.93 7.55
N ARG A 142 67.30 -29.07 8.88
CA ARG A 142 66.20 -28.64 9.75
C ARG A 142 66.02 -27.14 9.78
N LEU A 143 67.12 -26.40 9.90
CA LEU A 143 67.09 -24.94 9.93
C LEU A 143 66.61 -24.37 8.58
N LEU A 144 67.02 -24.98 7.46
CA LEU A 144 66.48 -24.66 6.13
C LEU A 144 64.99 -24.98 5.99
N LEU A 145 64.52 -26.11 6.53
CA LEU A 145 63.10 -26.48 6.49
C LEU A 145 62.23 -25.53 7.35
N LEU A 146 62.70 -25.17 8.54
CA LEU A 146 62.04 -24.19 9.40
C LEU A 146 62.03 -22.81 8.76
N LEU A 147 63.15 -22.35 8.20
CA LEU A 147 63.21 -21.07 7.48
C LEU A 147 62.31 -21.06 6.25
N LYS A 148 62.24 -22.16 5.50
CA LYS A 148 61.36 -22.26 4.33
C LYS A 148 59.88 -22.27 4.73
N ALA A 149 59.53 -22.95 5.82
CA ALA A 149 58.16 -22.95 6.36
C ALA A 149 57.78 -21.58 6.95
N ALA A 150 58.69 -20.95 7.70
CA ALA A 150 58.49 -19.59 8.22
C ALA A 150 58.39 -18.57 7.08
N HIS A 151 59.22 -18.69 6.06
CA HIS A 151 59.14 -17.86 4.87
C HIS A 151 57.82 -18.06 4.14
N ARG A 152 57.33 -19.30 4.02
CA ARG A 152 56.02 -19.58 3.44
C ARG A 152 54.90 -18.96 4.28
N LEU A 153 54.92 -19.11 5.61
CA LEU A 153 53.93 -18.52 6.51
C LEU A 153 53.91 -16.98 6.47
N LEU A 154 55.08 -16.34 6.34
CA LEU A 154 55.22 -14.88 6.33
C LEU A 154 55.01 -14.23 4.96
N ASN A 155 55.29 -14.95 3.86
CA ASN A 155 55.19 -14.42 2.50
C ASN A 155 54.01 -14.95 1.68
N THR A 156 53.25 -15.95 2.15
CA THR A 156 51.97 -16.28 1.50
C THR A 156 50.97 -15.17 1.79
N ASP A 157 50.65 -14.38 0.77
CA ASP A 157 49.57 -13.40 0.86
C ASP A 157 48.26 -14.18 1.01
N ILE A 158 47.47 -13.88 2.04
CA ILE A 158 46.23 -14.60 2.37
C ILE A 158 45.27 -14.61 1.17
N LYS A 159 45.37 -13.59 0.32
CA LYS A 159 44.62 -13.43 -0.93
C LYS A 159 44.90 -14.52 -1.98
N ASP A 160 46.09 -15.12 -1.99
CA ASP A 160 46.48 -16.16 -2.95
C ASP A 160 45.97 -17.56 -2.57
N LEU A 161 45.49 -17.72 -1.33
CA LEU A 161 44.91 -18.98 -0.81
C LEU A 161 43.38 -19.02 -0.95
N ILE A 162 42.75 -17.88 -1.22
CA ILE A 162 41.31 -17.80 -1.45
C ILE A 162 41.06 -18.16 -2.92
N PRO A 163 40.25 -19.19 -3.24
CA PRO A 163 39.87 -19.46 -4.61
C PRO A 163 39.18 -18.22 -5.20
N LYS A 164 39.78 -17.63 -6.23
CA LYS A 164 39.20 -16.50 -6.98
C LYS A 164 37.77 -16.85 -7.35
N LYS A 165 36.78 -16.17 -6.75
CA LYS A 165 35.37 -16.21 -7.17
C LYS A 165 35.35 -15.92 -8.67
N LEU A 166 34.91 -16.90 -9.47
CA LEU A 166 34.52 -16.61 -10.85
C LEU A 166 33.46 -15.51 -10.81
N PRO A 167 33.47 -14.57 -11.78
CA PRO A 167 32.44 -13.54 -11.84
C PRO A 167 31.06 -14.20 -11.81
N PRO A 168 30.08 -13.60 -11.13
CA PRO A 168 28.75 -14.17 -11.03
C PRO A 168 28.24 -14.45 -12.44
N GLN A 169 27.95 -15.72 -12.73
CA GLN A 169 27.13 -16.07 -13.88
C GLN A 169 25.88 -15.22 -13.78
N GLN A 170 25.65 -14.40 -14.80
CA GLN A 170 24.42 -13.64 -14.97
C GLN A 170 23.26 -14.62 -14.78
N SER A 171 22.55 -14.50 -13.66
CA SER A 171 21.33 -15.26 -13.44
C SER A 171 20.39 -14.91 -14.58
N GLU A 172 20.00 -15.93 -15.34
CA GLU A 172 19.05 -15.79 -16.44
C GLU A 172 17.80 -15.06 -15.92
N SER A 173 17.45 -13.98 -16.62
CA SER A 173 16.34 -13.05 -16.33
C SER A 173 14.96 -13.71 -16.12
N TRP A 174 14.84 -15.03 -16.34
CA TRP A 174 13.59 -15.79 -16.27
C TRP A 174 13.21 -16.26 -14.86
N THR A 175 14.13 -16.19 -13.88
CA THR A 175 13.86 -16.63 -12.50
C THR A 175 13.64 -15.50 -11.49
N GLU A 176 13.69 -14.24 -11.91
CA GLU A 176 13.45 -13.12 -11.00
C GLU A 176 11.95 -12.89 -10.76
N GLU A 177 11.43 -13.46 -9.67
CA GLU A 177 10.09 -13.16 -9.14
C GLU A 177 10.04 -11.77 -8.47
N THR A 178 10.32 -10.71 -9.24
CA THR A 178 10.05 -9.34 -8.81
C THR A 178 8.60 -8.96 -9.14
N PRO A 179 7.94 -8.09 -8.35
CA PRO A 179 6.60 -7.59 -8.66
C PRO A 179 6.49 -6.87 -10.01
N ARG A 180 7.62 -6.50 -10.62
CA ARG A 180 7.72 -5.94 -11.98
C ARG A 180 7.80 -6.99 -13.10
N ALA A 181 8.15 -8.24 -12.79
CA ALA A 181 8.26 -9.33 -13.76
C ALA A 181 6.91 -10.07 -13.97
N ILE A 182 5.99 -9.96 -13.02
CA ILE A 182 4.65 -10.53 -13.12
C ILE A 182 3.87 -9.78 -14.23
N GLY A 183 3.68 -10.42 -15.38
CA GLY A 183 2.84 -9.93 -16.48
C GLY A 183 3.56 -9.61 -17.81
N ARG A 184 4.89 -9.77 -17.89
CA ARG A 184 5.63 -9.60 -19.17
C ARG A 184 5.21 -10.64 -20.23
N ASP A 185 4.98 -11.89 -19.81
CA ASP A 185 4.54 -13.00 -20.67
C ASP A 185 3.14 -12.79 -21.31
N LEU A 186 2.32 -11.89 -20.76
CA LEU A 186 1.01 -11.56 -21.30
C LEU A 186 1.04 -10.47 -22.38
N LEU A 187 2.15 -9.73 -22.47
CA LEU A 187 2.33 -8.64 -23.44
C LEU A 187 3.04 -9.10 -24.72
N ASP A 188 3.95 -10.07 -24.62
CA ASP A 188 4.71 -10.57 -25.77
C ASP A 188 3.99 -11.69 -26.55
N ASN A 189 2.91 -12.26 -26.01
CA ASN A 189 2.02 -13.20 -26.72
C ASN A 189 0.81 -12.49 -27.35
N LYS A 190 1.06 -11.57 -28.28
CA LYS A 190 0.03 -10.98 -29.16
C LYS A 190 0.41 -11.05 -30.63
#